data_AF-A0A1A8TK94-F1
#
_entry.id   AF-A0A1A8TK94-F1
#
_cell.length_a   1.000
_cell.length_b   1.000
_cell.length_c   1.000
_cell.angle_alpha   90.00
_cell.angle_beta   90.00
_cell.angle_gamma   90.00
#
_symmetry.space_group_name_H-M   'P 1'
#
loop_
_entity.id
_entity.type
_entity.pdbx_description
1 polymer ?
#
loop_
_entity_poly.entity_id
_entity_poly.type
_entity_poly.pdbx_seq_one_letter_code
_entity_poly.pdbx_strand_id
1 'polypeptide(L)'
;MIKSASLKRVIVDTTVQEKNITFPTGAKLYNKARQQLTQVAKDLAITLRQTYDKACHELIPKIGRYGHAKQYKRMRKAIKQVKGFLGRVLRDIDRQVKRQGLTLTQKQEDTLNQAYRLLKQTRQSKNKLYSLHESNVDCISTGKAHKRYEFGVKASIAVTAKESFIVGASKNLSR
;
A
#
# COMPACT_ATOMS: atom_id res chain seq x y z
N MET A 1 1.66 -19.56 36.37
CA MET A 1 3.02 -19.87 35.85
C MET A 1 2.91 -21.07 34.91
N ILE A 2 3.49 -21.01 33.71
CA ILE A 2 3.47 -22.13 32.74
C ILE A 2 4.40 -23.23 33.26
N LYS A 3 3.94 -24.48 33.29
CA LYS A 3 4.76 -25.62 33.71
C LYS A 3 5.68 -26.04 32.55
N SER A 4 6.93 -26.41 32.83
CA SER A 4 7.88 -26.83 31.79
C SER A 4 7.39 -28.05 30.98
N ALA A 5 6.56 -28.91 31.58
CA ALA A 5 5.93 -30.03 30.88
C ALA A 5 4.99 -29.58 29.74
N SER A 6 4.34 -28.42 29.87
CA SER A 6 3.42 -27.85 28.89
C SER A 6 4.13 -27.29 27.65
N LEU A 7 5.44 -27.03 27.76
CA LEU A 7 6.28 -26.58 26.64
C LEU A 7 6.78 -27.73 25.75
N LYS A 8 6.61 -29.00 26.17
CA LYS A 8 7.07 -30.17 25.38
C LYS A 8 6.31 -30.35 24.06
N ARG A 9 5.08 -29.82 23.95
CA ARG A 9 4.26 -29.88 22.73
C ARG A 9 3.54 -28.56 22.52
N VAL A 10 3.80 -27.96 21.37
CA VAL A 10 3.25 -26.66 20.97
C VAL A 10 2.56 -26.83 19.62
N ILE A 11 1.40 -26.21 19.46
CA ILE A 11 0.65 -26.14 18.21
C ILE A 11 1.00 -24.80 17.57
N VAL A 12 1.40 -24.84 16.30
CA VAL A 12 1.68 -23.62 15.52
C VAL A 12 0.59 -23.47 14.48
N ASP A 13 -0.12 -22.35 14.55
CA ASP A 13 -1.11 -21.97 13.54
C ASP A 13 -0.65 -20.72 12.78
N THR A 14 -0.95 -20.68 11.48
CA THR A 14 -0.67 -19.53 10.61
C THR A 14 -1.96 -18.80 10.30
N THR A 15 -2.07 -17.56 10.76
CA THR A 15 -3.24 -16.72 10.55
C THR A 15 -2.88 -15.46 9.76
N VAL A 16 -3.91 -14.77 9.27
CA VAL A 16 -3.75 -13.41 8.71
C VAL A 16 -4.05 -12.42 9.81
N GLN A 17 -3.07 -11.60 10.17
CA GLN A 17 -3.32 -10.43 10.99
C GLN A 17 -3.69 -9.26 10.08
N GLU A 18 -4.98 -8.93 10.01
CA GLU A 18 -5.45 -7.77 9.26
C GLU A 18 -4.77 -6.50 9.76
N LYS A 19 -4.33 -5.68 8.79
CA LYS A 19 -3.78 -4.37 9.08
C LYS A 19 -4.86 -3.32 8.91
N ASN A 20 -4.82 -2.29 9.75
CA ASN A 20 -5.75 -1.17 9.67
C ASN A 20 -5.40 -0.29 8.45
N ILE A 21 -5.69 -0.79 7.26
CA ILE A 21 -5.52 -0.08 6.01
C ILE A 21 -6.88 0.20 5.37
N THR A 22 -6.99 1.33 4.68
CA THR A 22 -8.14 1.57 3.80
C THR A 22 -8.13 0.57 2.66
N PHE A 23 -9.32 0.11 2.24
CA PHE A 23 -9.44 -0.80 1.09
C PHE A 23 -8.66 -0.27 -0.13
N PRO A 24 -7.70 -1.06 -0.67
CA PRO A 24 -6.68 -0.55 -1.57
C PRO A 24 -7.19 -0.45 -3.00
N THR A 25 -7.80 0.69 -3.36
CA THR A 25 -8.13 0.97 -4.76
C THR A 25 -6.98 1.70 -5.46
N GLY A 26 -6.70 1.32 -6.71
CA GLY A 26 -5.62 1.93 -7.48
C GLY A 26 -5.74 3.46 -7.56
N ALA A 27 -6.95 3.99 -7.72
CA ALA A 27 -7.20 5.44 -7.74
C ALA A 27 -6.78 6.15 -6.45
N LYS A 28 -7.21 5.62 -5.29
CA LYS A 28 -6.86 6.19 -3.98
C LYS A 28 -5.36 6.11 -3.74
N LEU A 29 -4.74 4.97 -4.08
CA LEU A 29 -3.32 4.76 -3.89
C LEU A 29 -2.47 5.73 -4.73
N TYR A 30 -2.81 5.91 -6.02
CA TYR A 30 -2.13 6.89 -6.88
C TYR A 30 -2.27 8.32 -6.37
N ASN A 31 -3.47 8.73 -5.94
CA ASN A 31 -3.67 10.09 -5.44
C ASN A 31 -2.96 10.32 -4.09
N LYS A 32 -2.94 9.32 -3.20
CA LYS A 32 -2.22 9.43 -1.92
C LYS A 32 -0.71 9.53 -2.14
N ALA A 33 -0.15 8.74 -3.04
CA ALA A 33 1.26 8.84 -3.42
C ALA A 33 1.58 10.22 -4.00
N ARG A 34 0.71 10.76 -4.86
CA ARG A 34 0.87 12.11 -5.41
C ARG A 34 0.87 13.18 -4.31
N GLN A 35 -0.04 13.08 -3.33
CA GLN A 35 -0.06 13.99 -2.18
C GLN A 35 1.23 13.92 -1.36
N GLN A 36 1.76 12.72 -1.12
CA GLN A 36 3.05 12.55 -0.44
C GLN A 36 4.20 13.18 -1.22
N LEU A 37 4.24 12.99 -2.55
CA LEU A 37 5.24 13.65 -3.40
C LEU A 37 5.12 15.18 -3.38
N THR A 38 3.89 15.73 -3.38
CA THR A 38 3.70 17.17 -3.20
C THR A 38 4.25 17.66 -1.87
N GLN A 39 4.12 16.87 -0.80
CA GLN A 39 4.72 17.21 0.49
C GLN A 39 6.25 17.16 0.43
N VAL A 40 6.84 16.13 -0.18
CA VAL A 40 8.30 16.06 -0.40
C VAL A 40 8.80 17.27 -1.19
N ALA A 41 8.07 17.69 -2.22
CA ALA A 41 8.44 18.89 -2.98
C ALA A 41 8.44 20.15 -2.11
N LYS A 42 7.46 20.31 -1.21
CA LYS A 42 7.44 21.43 -0.25
C LYS A 42 8.63 21.39 0.71
N ASP A 43 8.93 20.22 1.26
CA ASP A 43 10.03 20.02 2.20
C ASP A 43 11.40 20.35 1.55
N LEU A 44 11.52 20.13 0.23
CA LEU A 44 12.71 20.44 -0.57
C LEU A 44 12.69 21.85 -1.19
N ALA A 45 11.69 22.68 -0.86
CA ALA A 45 11.46 23.98 -1.49
C ALA A 45 11.40 23.95 -3.03
N ILE A 46 10.91 22.84 -3.60
CA ILE A 46 10.74 22.65 -5.04
C ILE A 46 9.37 23.20 -5.48
N THR A 47 9.40 24.14 -6.42
CA THR A 47 8.19 24.60 -7.11
C THR A 47 7.79 23.61 -8.20
N LEU A 48 6.68 22.89 -7.97
CA LEU A 48 6.12 21.96 -8.95
C LEU A 48 5.42 22.72 -10.08
N ARG A 49 5.58 22.24 -11.33
CA ARG A 49 4.84 22.80 -12.48
C ARG A 49 3.33 22.71 -12.27
N GLN A 50 2.85 21.58 -11.75
CA GLN A 50 1.45 21.34 -11.41
C GLN A 50 1.37 20.28 -10.30
N THR A 51 0.52 20.50 -9.29
CA THR A 51 0.25 19.50 -8.25
C THR A 51 -0.84 18.50 -8.65
N TYR A 52 -1.77 18.90 -9.53
CA TYR A 52 -3.01 18.18 -9.88
C TYR A 52 -4.01 17.99 -8.73
N ASP A 53 -3.95 18.78 -7.66
CA ASP A 53 -4.89 18.66 -6.53
C ASP A 53 -6.35 18.82 -6.95
N LYS A 54 -6.69 19.90 -7.65
CA LYS A 54 -8.06 20.16 -8.14
C LYS A 54 -8.55 19.05 -9.08
N ALA A 55 -7.71 18.66 -10.03
CA ALA A 55 -8.04 17.60 -10.99
C ALA A 55 -8.30 16.25 -10.31
N CYS A 56 -7.50 15.88 -9.32
CA CYS A 56 -7.74 14.66 -8.52
C CYS A 56 -9.00 14.78 -7.66
N HIS A 57 -9.23 15.93 -7.03
CA HIS A 57 -10.41 16.18 -6.21
C HIS A 57 -11.72 15.94 -6.99
N GLU A 58 -11.78 16.39 -8.24
CA GLU A 58 -12.95 16.17 -9.09
C GLU A 58 -13.06 14.74 -9.64
N LEU A 59 -11.92 14.11 -9.95
CA LEU A 59 -11.90 12.83 -10.67
C LEU A 59 -12.10 11.63 -9.75
N ILE A 60 -11.60 11.68 -8.51
CA ILE A 60 -11.68 10.57 -7.55
C ILE A 60 -13.14 10.16 -7.24
N PRO A 61 -14.07 11.07 -6.92
CA PRO A 61 -15.48 10.71 -6.71
C PRO A 61 -16.13 10.11 -7.95
N LYS A 62 -15.80 10.64 -9.15
CA LYS A 62 -16.33 10.15 -10.43
C LYS A 62 -15.95 8.70 -10.69
N ILE A 63 -14.75 8.26 -10.30
CA ILE A 63 -14.30 6.86 -10.46
C ILE A 63 -15.25 5.90 -9.73
N GLY A 64 -15.65 6.22 -8.49
CA GLY A 64 -16.62 5.42 -7.74
C GLY A 64 -17.99 5.40 -8.43
N ARG A 65 -18.50 6.56 -8.84
CA ARG A 65 -19.79 6.70 -9.55
C ARG A 65 -19.82 5.90 -10.85
N TYR A 66 -18.74 5.94 -11.64
CA TYR A 66 -18.63 5.13 -12.86
C TYR A 66 -18.64 3.63 -12.55
N GLY A 67 -18.00 3.21 -11.45
CA GLY A 67 -18.05 1.82 -10.98
C GLY A 67 -19.47 1.39 -10.64
N HIS A 68 -20.20 2.18 -9.84
CA HIS A 68 -21.60 1.92 -9.49
C HIS A 68 -22.50 1.83 -10.71
N ALA A 69 -22.34 2.75 -11.67
CA ALA A 69 -23.10 2.75 -12.93
C ALA A 69 -22.61 1.72 -13.97
N LYS A 70 -21.70 0.81 -13.61
CA LYS A 70 -21.07 -0.19 -14.51
C LYS A 70 -20.37 0.40 -15.75
N GLN A 71 -19.99 1.68 -15.71
CA GLN A 71 -19.29 2.40 -16.79
C GLN A 71 -17.77 2.16 -16.75
N TYR A 72 -17.35 0.89 -16.82
CA TYR A 72 -15.95 0.50 -16.58
C TYR A 72 -14.92 1.06 -17.57
N LYS A 73 -15.33 1.38 -18.82
CA LYS A 73 -14.44 2.06 -19.78
C LYS A 73 -14.07 3.48 -19.28
N ARG A 74 -15.06 4.25 -18.82
CA ARG A 74 -14.87 5.59 -18.25
C ARG A 74 -14.08 5.54 -16.94
N MET A 75 -14.42 4.59 -16.07
CA MET A 75 -13.70 4.34 -14.82
C MET A 75 -12.20 4.09 -15.07
N ARG A 76 -11.86 3.17 -15.99
CA ARG A 76 -10.46 2.87 -16.33
C ARG A 76 -9.71 4.08 -16.90
N LYS A 77 -10.36 4.88 -17.74
CA LYS A 77 -9.77 6.12 -18.29
C LYS A 77 -9.46 7.12 -17.17
N ALA A 78 -10.38 7.32 -16.25
CA ALA A 78 -10.19 8.20 -15.09
C ALA A 78 -9.06 7.69 -14.17
N ILE A 79 -8.99 6.39 -13.87
CA ILE A 79 -7.88 5.80 -13.11
C ILE A 79 -6.54 6.04 -13.82
N LYS A 80 -6.49 5.86 -15.15
CA LYS A 80 -5.29 6.11 -15.97
C LYS A 80 -4.84 7.58 -15.90
N GLN A 81 -5.78 8.53 -15.85
CA GLN A 81 -5.47 9.95 -15.66
C GLN A 81 -4.83 10.20 -14.28
N VAL A 82 -5.40 9.67 -13.20
CA VAL A 82 -4.80 9.79 -11.85
C VAL A 82 -3.40 9.19 -11.80
N LYS A 83 -3.20 8.00 -12.40
CA LYS A 83 -1.86 7.40 -12.56
C LYS A 83 -0.90 8.31 -13.32
N GLY A 84 -1.39 8.97 -14.38
CA GLY A 84 -0.63 9.93 -15.16
C GLY A 84 -0.21 11.15 -14.35
N PHE A 85 -1.09 11.70 -13.52
CA PHE A 85 -0.78 12.82 -12.63
C PHE A 85 0.34 12.49 -11.65
N LEU A 86 0.25 11.33 -10.99
CA LEU A 86 1.34 10.82 -10.14
C LEU A 86 2.68 10.77 -10.89
N GLY A 87 2.68 10.18 -12.09
CA GLY A 87 3.91 10.05 -12.88
C GLY A 87 4.49 11.39 -13.33
N ARG A 88 3.65 12.39 -13.59
CA ARG A 88 4.12 13.74 -13.94
C ARG A 88 4.77 14.44 -12.75
N VAL A 89 4.14 14.38 -11.57
CA VAL A 89 4.71 14.96 -10.34
C VAL A 89 6.04 14.29 -10.00
N LEU A 90 6.11 12.96 -10.05
CA LEU A 90 7.33 12.22 -9.77
C LEU A 90 8.49 12.63 -10.69
N ARG A 91 8.25 12.70 -12.00
CA ARG A 91 9.28 13.11 -12.97
C ARG A 91 9.71 14.56 -12.78
N ASP A 92 8.81 15.44 -12.38
CA ASP A 92 9.16 16.84 -12.13
C ASP A 92 10.09 16.96 -10.92
N ILE A 93 9.77 16.27 -9.82
CA ILE A 93 10.64 16.21 -8.63
C ILE A 93 12.00 15.60 -8.99
N ASP A 94 12.03 14.41 -9.60
CA ASP A 94 13.29 13.72 -9.95
C ASP A 94 14.21 14.60 -10.81
N ARG A 95 13.65 15.28 -11.81
CA ARG A 95 14.41 16.21 -12.65
C ARG A 95 14.93 17.41 -11.86
N GLN A 96 14.13 17.98 -10.97
CA GLN A 96 14.54 19.16 -10.20
C GLN A 96 15.58 18.81 -9.12
N VAL A 97 15.44 17.66 -8.45
CA VAL A 97 16.43 17.11 -7.52
C VAL A 97 17.78 16.96 -8.21
N LYS A 98 17.81 16.31 -9.39
CA LYS A 98 19.04 16.14 -10.18
C LYS A 98 19.64 17.46 -10.64
N ARG A 99 18.82 18.38 -11.15
CA ARG A 99 19.28 19.68 -11.64
C ARG A 99 19.88 20.56 -10.54
N GLN A 100 19.30 20.51 -9.34
CA GLN A 100 19.71 21.34 -8.20
C GLN A 100 20.73 20.66 -7.29
N GLY A 101 21.06 19.38 -7.53
CA GLY A 101 21.99 18.61 -6.69
C GLY A 101 21.47 18.38 -5.26
N LEU A 102 20.14 18.30 -5.09
CA LEU A 102 19.54 18.16 -3.76
C LEU A 102 19.79 16.76 -3.20
N THR A 103 20.19 16.71 -1.93
CA THR A 103 20.30 15.44 -1.19
C THR A 103 18.96 15.10 -0.56
N LEU A 104 18.47 13.90 -0.83
CA LEU A 104 17.23 13.39 -0.25
C LEU A 104 17.51 12.73 1.10
N THR A 105 16.63 12.93 2.06
CA THR A 105 16.58 12.07 3.25
C THR A 105 16.11 10.67 2.87
N GLN A 106 16.49 9.65 3.65
CA GLN A 106 16.05 8.26 3.41
C GLN A 106 14.53 8.15 3.25
N LYS A 107 13.76 8.86 4.08
CA LYS A 107 12.29 8.87 4.02
C LYS A 107 11.74 9.45 2.71
N GLN A 108 12.37 10.50 2.18
CA GLN A 108 11.98 11.09 0.91
C GLN A 108 12.30 10.13 -0.24
N GLU A 109 13.49 9.51 -0.20
CA GLU A 109 13.88 8.51 -1.19
C GLU A 109 12.94 7.30 -1.18
N ASP A 110 12.58 6.78 -0.01
CA ASP A 110 11.58 5.71 0.14
C ASP A 110 10.23 6.10 -0.46
N THR A 111 9.79 7.35 -0.26
CA THR A 111 8.54 7.87 -0.82
C THR A 111 8.59 7.91 -2.35
N LEU A 112 9.70 8.36 -2.93
CA LEU A 112 9.91 8.34 -4.38
C LEU A 112 9.94 6.90 -4.90
N ASN A 113 10.66 6.01 -4.23
CA ASN A 113 10.76 4.59 -4.59
C ASN A 113 9.40 3.87 -4.54
N GLN A 114 8.57 4.15 -3.54
CA GLN A 114 7.20 3.66 -3.48
C GLN A 114 6.37 4.16 -4.69
N ALA A 115 6.50 5.44 -5.06
CA ALA A 115 5.81 5.99 -6.23
C ALA A 115 6.30 5.34 -7.54
N TYR A 116 7.61 5.13 -7.71
CA TYR A 116 8.17 4.39 -8.85
C TYR A 116 7.63 2.97 -8.94
N ARG A 117 7.67 2.21 -7.83
CA ARG A 117 7.13 0.86 -7.74
C ARG A 117 5.65 0.84 -8.12
N LEU A 118 4.87 1.78 -7.57
CA LEU A 118 3.44 1.90 -7.83
C LEU A 118 3.13 2.18 -9.30
N LEU A 119 3.94 3.00 -9.98
CA LEU A 119 3.79 3.28 -11.41
C LEU A 119 4.17 2.08 -12.28
N LYS A 120 5.18 1.29 -11.90
CA LYS A 120 5.63 0.08 -12.60
C LYS A 120 4.69 -1.10 -12.39
N GLN A 121 3.99 -1.16 -11.26
CA GLN A 121 3.07 -2.24 -10.92
C GLN A 121 1.94 -2.39 -11.95
N THR A 122 1.65 -3.64 -12.31
CA THR A 122 0.57 -4.06 -13.21
C THR A 122 -0.43 -4.95 -12.49
N ARG A 123 -1.50 -5.37 -13.19
CA ARG A 123 -2.48 -6.31 -12.64
C ARG A 123 -1.88 -7.68 -12.30
N GLN A 124 -0.77 -8.09 -12.93
CA GLN A 124 -0.16 -9.40 -12.71
C GLN A 124 1.16 -9.33 -11.93
N SER A 125 1.55 -8.14 -11.46
CA SER A 125 2.73 -8.02 -10.60
C SER A 125 2.56 -8.88 -9.35
N LYS A 126 3.60 -9.65 -9.02
CA LYS A 126 3.78 -10.25 -7.71
C LYS A 126 4.13 -9.15 -6.69
N ASN A 127 3.86 -9.39 -5.41
CA ASN A 127 4.17 -8.49 -4.29
C ASN A 127 3.72 -7.06 -4.55
N LYS A 128 2.41 -6.88 -4.69
CA LYS A 128 1.83 -5.57 -4.97
C LYS A 128 1.83 -4.68 -3.75
N LEU A 129 2.09 -3.40 -3.97
CA LEU A 129 1.87 -2.38 -2.97
C LEU A 129 0.35 -2.14 -2.85
N TYR A 130 -0.20 -2.48 -1.68
CA TYR A 130 -1.60 -2.24 -1.33
C TYR A 130 -1.77 -1.00 -0.45
N SER A 131 -0.77 -0.66 0.37
CA SER A 131 -0.75 0.52 1.23
C SER A 131 0.61 1.21 1.17
N LEU A 132 0.63 2.54 1.22
CA LEU A 132 1.87 3.34 1.26
C LEU A 132 2.47 3.41 2.67
N HIS A 133 1.62 3.42 3.70
CA HIS A 133 2.07 3.46 5.10
C HIS A 133 2.39 2.06 5.66
N GLU A 134 1.84 1.01 5.04
CA GLU A 134 2.05 -0.39 5.41
C GLU A 134 2.43 -1.19 4.14
N SER A 135 3.66 -0.98 3.68
CA SER A 135 4.16 -1.50 2.39
C SER A 135 4.32 -3.03 2.34
N ASN A 136 4.30 -3.68 3.50
CA ASN A 136 4.44 -5.12 3.69
C ASN A 136 3.09 -5.85 3.80
N VAL A 137 1.97 -5.16 3.56
CA VAL A 137 0.65 -5.79 3.58
C VAL A 137 0.43 -6.59 2.31
N ASP A 138 -0.05 -7.82 2.49
CA ASP A 138 -0.42 -8.75 1.44
C ASP A 138 -1.94 -8.83 1.28
N CYS A 139 -2.37 -9.20 0.08
CA CYS A 139 -3.75 -9.54 -0.22
C CYS A 139 -3.90 -11.05 -0.16
N ILE A 140 -4.62 -11.55 0.83
CA ILE A 140 -4.74 -12.99 1.09
C ILE A 140 -6.17 -13.40 0.82
N SER A 141 -6.36 -14.41 -0.06
CA SER A 141 -7.69 -14.92 -0.35
C SER A 141 -8.22 -15.70 0.84
N THR A 142 -9.34 -15.24 1.37
CA THR A 142 -10.07 -15.92 2.43
C THR A 142 -11.18 -16.72 1.77
N GLY A 143 -11.18 -18.05 1.94
CA GLY A 143 -12.17 -18.96 1.32
C GLY A 143 -13.62 -18.75 1.78
N LYS A 144 -13.94 -17.59 2.36
CA LYS A 144 -15.24 -17.20 2.89
C LYS A 144 -16.03 -16.48 1.79
N ALA A 145 -17.31 -16.82 1.64
CA ALA A 145 -18.17 -16.24 0.61
C ALA A 145 -18.36 -14.72 0.75
N HIS A 146 -18.51 -14.22 1.98
CA HIS A 146 -18.83 -12.81 2.28
C HIS A 146 -17.59 -11.89 2.35
N LYS A 147 -16.39 -12.46 2.52
CA LYS A 147 -15.12 -11.74 2.51
C LYS A 147 -14.11 -12.61 1.78
N ARG A 148 -13.85 -12.28 0.52
CA ARG A 148 -12.96 -13.06 -0.36
C ARG A 148 -11.48 -12.75 -0.17
N TYR A 149 -11.18 -11.56 0.36
CA TYR A 149 -9.81 -11.09 0.55
C TYR A 149 -9.67 -10.36 1.88
N GLU A 150 -8.58 -10.65 2.57
CA GLU A 150 -8.09 -9.91 3.73
C GLU A 150 -6.77 -9.23 3.39
N PHE A 151 -6.57 -8.04 3.95
CA PHE A 151 -5.33 -7.26 3.75
C PHE A 151 -4.59 -7.20 5.08
N GLY A 152 -3.51 -7.96 5.16
CA GLY A 152 -2.76 -8.10 6.40
C GLY A 152 -1.39 -8.68 6.19
N VAL A 153 -0.79 -9.13 7.28
CA VAL A 153 0.45 -9.89 7.22
C VAL A 153 0.19 -11.28 7.76
N LYS A 154 0.84 -12.29 7.18
CA LYS A 154 0.83 -13.63 7.75
C LYS A 154 1.53 -13.62 9.09
N ALA A 155 0.88 -14.13 10.11
CA ALA A 155 1.44 -14.31 11.44
C ALA A 155 1.40 -15.79 11.81
N SER A 156 2.47 -16.27 12.44
CA SER A 156 2.50 -17.58 13.10
C SER A 156 2.36 -17.36 14.59
N ILE A 157 1.42 -18.08 15.22
CA ILE A 157 1.26 -18.08 16.67
C ILE A 157 1.47 -19.51 17.16
N ALA A 158 2.32 -19.64 18.17
CA ALA A 158 2.65 -20.90 18.81
C ALA A 158 1.98 -20.95 20.19
N VAL A 159 1.14 -21.95 20.41
CA VAL A 159 0.37 -22.14 21.67
C VAL A 159 0.66 -23.49 22.31
N THR A 160 0.75 -23.56 23.63
CA THR A 160 0.85 -24.84 24.36
C THR A 160 -0.36 -25.72 24.04
N ALA A 161 -0.13 -27.00 23.74
CA ALA A 161 -1.21 -27.87 23.25
C ALA A 161 -2.35 -28.13 24.26
N LYS A 162 -2.09 -28.00 25.57
CA LYS A 162 -3.08 -28.29 26.62
C LYS A 162 -3.80 -27.05 27.11
N GLU A 163 -3.06 -25.99 27.44
CA GLU A 163 -3.62 -24.79 28.08
C GLU A 163 -3.79 -23.60 27.13
N SER A 164 -3.41 -23.74 25.86
CA SER A 164 -3.47 -22.67 24.84
C SER A 164 -2.73 -21.38 25.21
N PHE A 165 -1.72 -21.44 26.08
CA PHE A 165 -0.85 -20.28 26.36
C PHE A 165 0.01 -19.95 25.13
N ILE A 166 0.03 -18.68 24.75
CA ILE A 166 0.91 -18.19 23.69
C ILE A 166 2.35 -18.23 24.20
N VAL A 167 3.20 -18.99 23.51
CA VAL A 167 4.62 -19.15 23.83
C VAL A 167 5.54 -18.57 22.76
N GLY A 168 4.98 -18.16 21.63
CA GLY A 168 5.71 -17.46 20.58
C GLY A 168 4.78 -16.86 19.54
N ALA A 169 5.20 -15.74 18.96
CA ALA A 169 4.54 -15.14 17.80
C ALA A 169 5.62 -14.65 16.84
N SER A 170 5.42 -14.90 15.55
CA SER A 170 6.31 -14.44 14.49
C SER A 170 5.51 -13.84 13.33
N LYS A 171 6.06 -12.79 12.74
CA LYS A 171 5.54 -12.20 11.51
C LYS A 171 6.22 -12.87 10.33
N ASN A 172 5.44 -13.62 9.55
CA ASN A 172 5.92 -14.18 8.31
C ASN A 172 5.78 -13.11 7.23
N LEU A 173 6.90 -12.49 6.84
CA LEU A 173 6.91 -11.71 5.61
C LEU A 173 6.74 -12.71 4.45
N SER A 174 5.60 -12.65 3.77
CA SER A 174 5.51 -13.35 2.48
C SER A 174 6.44 -12.60 1.52
N ARG A 175 7.48 -13.30 1.03
CA ARG A 175 8.40 -12.79 0.01
C ARG A 175 8.05 -13.40 -1.33
#